data_AF-A0A7S2GNK8-F1
#
_entry.id   AF-A0A7S2GNK8-F1
#
_cell.length_a   1.000
_cell.length_b   1.000
_cell.length_c   1.000
_cell.angle_alpha   90.00
_cell.angle_beta   90.00
_cell.angle_gamma   90.00
#
_symmetry.space_group_name_H-M   'P 1'
#
loop_
_entity.id
_entity.type
_entity.pdbx_description
1 polymer ?
#
loop_
_entity_poly.entity_id
_entity_poly.type
_entity_poly.pdbx_seq_one_letter_code
_entity_poly.pdbx_strand_id
1 'polypeptide(L)'
;AWLALDEMDLQWTPVYNTWRLNERSYGALQGLSKADCVEQHGLKQVQKWRRGLSERPPPWSDAMRQATIDRRYDEVCSLLPSFPPLAESLQDCTRRYTS
;
A
#
# COMPACT_ATOMS: atom_id res chain seq x y z
N ALA A 1 -0.05 13.12 -11.01
CA ALA A 1 -1.03 14.10 -11.53
C ALA A 1 -0.35 15.28 -12.22
N TRP A 2 0.72 15.85 -11.67
CA TRP A 2 1.35 17.08 -12.18
C TRP A 2 1.66 17.06 -13.69
N LEU A 3 2.38 16.06 -14.21
CA LEU A 3 2.68 15.96 -15.66
C LEU A 3 1.42 15.94 -16.54
N ALA A 4 0.35 15.27 -16.09
CA ALA A 4 -0.90 15.20 -16.86
C ALA A 4 -1.69 16.52 -16.80
N LEU A 5 -1.69 17.20 -15.65
CA LEU A 5 -2.34 18.50 -15.50
C LEU A 5 -1.59 19.60 -16.26
N ASP A 6 -0.27 19.50 -16.34
CA ASP A 6 0.59 20.39 -17.11
C ASP A 6 0.32 20.27 -18.61
N GLU A 7 0.33 19.04 -19.14
CA GLU A 7 0.03 18.77 -20.56
C GLU A 7 -1.38 19.24 -20.98
N MET A 8 -2.33 19.26 -20.05
CA MET A 8 -3.72 19.67 -20.29
C MET A 8 -4.00 21.15 -19.98
N ASP A 9 -3.02 21.92 -19.51
CA ASP A 9 -3.19 23.30 -19.03
C ASP A 9 -4.25 23.46 -17.91
N LEU A 10 -4.25 22.49 -16.97
CA LEU A 10 -5.21 22.37 -15.86
C LEU A 10 -4.53 22.46 -14.48
N GLN A 11 -3.36 23.07 -14.37
CA GLN A 11 -2.60 23.17 -13.11
C GLN A 11 -3.36 23.89 -11.98
N TRP A 12 -4.33 24.73 -12.32
CA TRP A 12 -5.19 25.44 -11.36
C TRP A 12 -6.19 24.53 -10.64
N THR A 13 -6.35 23.28 -11.10
CA THR A 13 -7.29 22.33 -10.51
C THR A 13 -6.85 21.91 -9.10
N PRO A 14 -7.74 21.95 -8.08
CA PRO A 14 -7.41 21.48 -6.75
C PRO A 14 -6.98 20.01 -6.74
N VAL A 15 -5.84 19.72 -6.08
CA VAL A 15 -5.33 18.36 -5.88
C VAL A 15 -5.40 18.00 -4.40
N TYR A 16 -6.16 16.95 -4.08
CA TYR A 16 -6.28 16.42 -2.73
C TYR A 16 -5.53 15.08 -2.65
N ASN A 17 -4.49 15.04 -1.82
CA ASN A 17 -3.74 13.82 -1.57
C ASN A 17 -4.24 13.16 -0.27
N THR A 18 -4.49 11.87 -0.31
CA THR A 18 -4.87 11.09 0.87
C THR A 18 -4.24 9.71 0.82
N TRP A 19 -3.74 9.24 1.97
CA TRP A 19 -3.15 7.91 2.09
C TRP A 19 -4.17 6.80 1.76
N ARG A 20 -5.47 7.09 1.86
CA ARG A 20 -6.55 6.17 1.48
C ARG A 20 -6.53 5.80 -0.01
N LEU A 21 -5.84 6.58 -0.86
CA LEU A 21 -5.60 6.30 -2.27
C LEU A 21 -4.25 5.65 -2.56
N ASN A 22 -3.44 5.35 -1.53
CA ASN A 22 -2.19 4.63 -1.72
C ASN A 22 -2.45 3.21 -2.19
N GLU A 23 -1.46 2.66 -2.90
CA GLU A 23 -1.45 1.27 -3.32
C GLU A 23 -1.58 0.30 -2.14
N ARG A 24 -2.04 -0.92 -2.44
CA ARG A 24 -2.16 -2.01 -1.47
C ARG A 24 -0.83 -2.28 -0.76
N SER A 25 -0.87 -2.34 0.58
CA SER A 25 0.29 -2.75 1.38
C SER A 25 0.63 -4.23 1.17
N TYR A 26 1.79 -4.51 0.57
CA TYR A 26 2.27 -5.88 0.36
C TYR A 26 2.98 -6.49 1.60
N GLY A 27 3.04 -5.74 2.70
CA GLY A 27 3.71 -6.16 3.93
C GLY A 27 5.14 -6.60 3.66
N ALA A 28 5.57 -7.70 4.27
CA ALA A 28 6.93 -8.20 4.19
C ALA A 28 7.40 -8.60 2.77
N LEU A 29 6.51 -8.65 1.78
CA LEU A 29 6.89 -8.87 0.38
C LEU A 29 7.41 -7.60 -0.31
N GLN A 30 7.24 -6.43 0.30
CA GLN A 30 7.69 -5.17 -0.27
C GLN A 30 9.22 -5.15 -0.38
N GLY A 31 9.72 -4.89 -1.59
CA GLY A 31 11.16 -4.89 -1.89
C GLY A 31 11.72 -6.25 -2.33
N LEU A 32 10.96 -7.35 -2.21
CA LEU A 32 11.38 -8.66 -2.71
C LEU A 32 11.11 -8.80 -4.20
N SER A 33 11.97 -9.54 -4.90
CA SER A 33 11.70 -9.89 -6.28
C SER A 33 10.58 -10.93 -6.37
N LYS A 34 9.92 -10.98 -7.53
CA LYS A 34 8.91 -12.01 -7.79
C LYS A 34 9.50 -13.43 -7.69
N ALA A 35 10.76 -13.61 -8.08
CA ALA A 35 11.42 -14.90 -8.04
C ALA A 35 11.59 -15.37 -6.59
N ASP A 36 12.13 -14.49 -5.73
CA ASP A 36 12.34 -14.78 -4.31
C ASP A 36 11.03 -15.12 -3.61
N CYS A 37 9.96 -14.36 -3.88
CA CYS A 37 8.64 -14.63 -3.33
C CYS A 37 8.10 -16.01 -3.76
N VAL A 38 8.34 -16.42 -5.02
CA VAL A 38 7.90 -17.73 -5.53
C VAL A 38 8.72 -18.87 -4.94
N GLU A 39 10.03 -18.67 -4.76
CA GLU A 39 10.91 -19.64 -4.12
C GLU A 39 10.52 -19.86 -2.65
N GLN A 40 10.26 -18.78 -1.90
CA GLN A 40 9.96 -18.85 -0.47
C GLN A 40 8.53 -19.31 -0.17
N HIS A 41 7.55 -18.91 -0.97
CA HIS A 41 6.12 -19.11 -0.64
C HIS A 41 5.37 -19.96 -1.67
N GLY A 42 5.99 -20.26 -2.81
CA GLY A 42 5.38 -21.03 -3.89
C GLY A 42 4.50 -20.20 -4.82
N LEU A 43 4.47 -20.59 -6.10
CA LEU A 43 3.76 -19.86 -7.16
C LEU A 43 2.26 -19.71 -6.89
N LYS A 44 1.60 -20.76 -6.39
CA LYS A 44 0.16 -20.75 -6.11
C LYS A 44 -0.19 -19.69 -5.07
N GLN A 45 0.62 -19.58 -4.01
CA GLN A 45 0.39 -18.60 -2.94
C GLN A 45 0.64 -17.17 -3.43
N VAL A 46 1.74 -16.94 -4.16
CA VAL A 46 2.02 -15.63 -4.77
C VAL A 46 0.92 -15.19 -5.73
N GLN A 47 0.35 -16.13 -6.50
CA GLN A 47 -0.79 -15.81 -7.38
C GLN A 47 -2.03 -15.40 -6.60
N LYS A 48 -2.32 -16.06 -5.46
CA LYS A 48 -3.43 -15.69 -4.59
C LYS A 48 -3.27 -14.28 -4.01
N TRP A 49 -2.08 -13.89 -3.56
CA TRP A 49 -1.87 -12.51 -3.11
C TRP A 49 -1.99 -11.49 -4.24
N ARG A 50 -1.46 -11.82 -5.43
CA ARG A 50 -1.47 -10.88 -6.57
C ARG A 50 -2.85 -10.68 -7.19
N ARG A 51 -3.68 -11.74 -7.27
CA ARG A 51 -4.95 -11.73 -8.01
C ARG A 51 -6.17 -12.03 -7.14
N GLY A 52 -5.96 -12.56 -5.95
CA GLY A 52 -7.04 -12.88 -5.01
C GLY A 52 -7.57 -11.64 -4.30
N LEU A 53 -8.82 -11.76 -3.87
CA LEU A 53 -9.54 -10.64 -3.27
C LEU A 53 -9.22 -10.48 -1.78
N SER A 54 -9.18 -11.58 -1.03
CA SER A 54 -9.23 -11.57 0.44
C SER A 54 -7.95 -12.02 1.15
N GLU A 55 -7.03 -12.70 0.46
CA GLU A 55 -5.81 -13.19 1.09
C GLU A 55 -4.81 -12.05 1.31
N ARG A 56 -4.40 -11.84 2.57
CA ARG A 56 -3.34 -10.91 2.94
C ARG A 56 -1.97 -11.55 2.74
N PRO A 57 -0.96 -10.81 2.24
CA PRO A 57 0.42 -11.26 2.26
C PRO A 57 0.98 -11.29 3.70
N PRO A 58 2.17 -11.86 3.93
CA PRO A 58 2.82 -11.83 5.24
C PRO A 58 2.99 -10.39 5.73
N PRO A 59 2.59 -10.08 6.98
CA PRO A 59 2.64 -8.73 7.50
C PRO A 59 4.08 -8.28 7.76
N TRP A 60 4.32 -6.97 7.72
CA TRP A 60 5.50 -6.40 8.38
C TRP A 60 5.49 -6.68 9.88
N SER A 61 6.68 -6.69 10.47
CA SER A 61 6.82 -6.50 11.92
C SER A 61 6.54 -5.03 12.28
N ASP A 62 6.18 -4.77 13.54
CA ASP A 62 5.99 -3.39 14.00
C ASP A 62 7.27 -2.55 13.86
N ALA A 63 8.44 -3.17 14.04
CA ALA A 63 9.74 -2.51 13.83
C ALA A 63 9.95 -2.12 12.37
N MET A 64 9.63 -3.01 11.42
CA MET A 64 9.71 -2.70 9.99
C MET A 64 8.72 -1.62 9.58
N ARG A 65 7.48 -1.66 10.13
CA ARG A 65 6.49 -0.59 9.92
C ARG A 65 7.07 0.74 10.33
N GLN A 66 7.60 0.85 11.55
CA GLN A 66 8.12 2.11 12.08
C GLN A 66 9.30 2.66 11.27
N ALA A 67 10.16 1.77 10.76
CA ALA A 67 11.30 2.16 9.93
C ALA A 67 10.92 2.66 8.52
N THR A 68 9.70 2.34 8.04
CA THR A 68 9.26 2.61 6.67
C THR A 68 8.31 3.80 6.57
N ILE A 69 7.80 4.31 7.70
CA ILE A 69 6.88 5.47 7.71
C ILE A 69 7.64 6.73 7.28
N ASP A 70 7.15 7.33 6.20
CA ASP A 70 7.59 8.65 5.74
C ASP A 70 6.97 9.75 6.60
N ARG A 71 7.76 10.80 6.89
CA ARG A 71 7.35 12.00 7.64
C ARG A 71 6.05 12.63 7.14
N ARG A 72 5.75 12.51 5.84
CA ARG A 72 4.48 13.00 5.24
C ARG A 72 3.22 12.41 5.89
N TYR A 73 3.34 11.33 6.66
CA TYR A 73 2.24 10.67 7.33
C TYR A 73 2.19 10.91 8.85
N ASP A 74 3.02 11.79 9.42
CA ASP A 74 3.08 12.02 10.88
C ASP A 74 1.71 12.34 11.51
N GLU A 75 0.92 13.20 10.86
CA GLU A 75 -0.44 13.54 11.31
C GLU A 75 -1.37 12.32 11.25
N VAL A 76 -1.27 11.51 10.20
CA VAL A 76 -2.07 10.29 10.04
C VAL A 76 -1.70 9.28 11.12
N CYS A 77 -0.41 9.06 11.38
CA CYS A 77 0.07 8.18 12.45
C CYS A 77 -0.43 8.61 13.83
N SER A 78 -0.51 9.93 14.07
CA SER A 78 -0.99 10.49 15.34
C SER A 78 -2.49 10.23 15.56
N LEU A 79 -3.28 10.28 14.50
CA LEU A 79 -4.74 10.06 14.54
C LEU A 79 -5.12 8.57 14.40
N LEU A 80 -4.30 7.79 13.72
CA LEU A 80 -4.53 6.38 13.41
C LEU A 80 -3.25 5.57 13.70
N PRO A 81 -3.06 5.09 14.94
CA PRO A 81 -1.85 4.36 15.33
C PRO A 81 -1.63 3.04 14.59
N SER A 82 -2.68 2.49 13.96
CA SER A 82 -2.61 1.29 13.13
C SER A 82 -2.13 1.56 11.70
N PHE A 83 -1.86 2.83 11.35
CA PHE A 83 -1.28 3.21 10.06
C PHE A 83 0.26 3.08 10.05
N PRO A 84 0.85 2.65 8.93
CA PRO A 84 0.21 2.03 7.78
C PRO A 84 -0.19 0.58 8.08
N PRO A 85 -1.19 0.03 7.37
CA PRO A 85 -1.54 -1.38 7.49
C PRO A 85 -0.31 -2.28 7.27
N LEU A 86 -0.11 -3.24 8.19
CA LEU A 86 1.03 -4.17 8.13
C LEU A 86 1.02 -5.08 6.90
N ALA A 87 -0.17 -5.38 6.38
CA ALA A 87 -0.42 -6.04 5.11
C ALA A 87 -1.90 -5.85 4.74
N GLU A 88 -2.20 -5.74 3.46
CA GLU A 88 -3.56 -5.61 2.94
C GLU A 88 -3.85 -6.67 1.89
N SER A 89 -5.07 -7.22 1.94
CA SER A 89 -5.68 -7.87 0.78
C SER A 89 -6.25 -6.81 -0.16
N LEU A 90 -6.71 -7.21 -1.35
CA LEU A 90 -7.42 -6.28 -2.24
C LEU A 90 -8.70 -5.75 -1.57
N GLN A 91 -9.42 -6.60 -0.83
CA GLN A 91 -10.62 -6.22 -0.11
C GLN A 91 -10.35 -5.16 0.98
N ASP A 92 -9.24 -5.27 1.71
CA ASP A 92 -8.89 -4.29 2.74
C ASP A 92 -8.59 -2.93 2.12
N CYS A 93 -7.80 -2.92 1.05
CA CYS A 93 -7.47 -1.71 0.29
C CYS A 93 -8.75 -1.04 -0.26
N THR A 94 -9.69 -1.83 -0.80
CA THR A 94 -10.98 -1.31 -1.28
C THR A 94 -11.81 -0.74 -0.14
N ARG A 95 -11.88 -1.41 1.02
CA ARG A 95 -12.63 -0.91 2.18
C ARG A 95 -12.10 0.42 2.68
N ARG A 96 -10.78 0.56 2.77
CA ARG A 96 -10.09 1.80 3.15
C ARG A 96 -10.45 2.98 2.25
N TYR A 97 -10.66 2.73 0.95
CA TYR A 97 -11.11 3.75 0.02
C TYR A 97 -12.56 4.19 0.28
N THR A 98 -13.44 3.27 0.68
CA THR A 98 -14.89 3.52 0.83
C THR A 98 -15.38 3.93 2.23
N SER A 99 -14.56 3.74 3.26
CA SER A 99 -14.87 4.13 4.65
C SER A 99 -14.55 5.61 4.94
#